data_AF-A0A172YEP7-F1
#
_entry.id   AF-A0A172YEP7-F1
#
_cell.length_a   1.000
_cell.length_b   1.000
_cell.length_c   1.000
_cell.angle_alpha   90.00
_cell.angle_beta   90.00
_cell.angle_gamma   90.00
#
_symmetry.space_group_name_H-M   'P 1'
#
loop_
_entity.id
_entity.type
_entity.pdbx_description
1 polymer ?
#
loop_
_entity_poly.entity_id
_entity_poly.type
_entity_poly.pdbx_seq_one_letter_code
_entity_poly.pdbx_strand_id
1 'polypeptide(L)' 'MNASLRFMQFAMAAVLMVLQPAAHAADGDAIQSHTAQINGVTLHYLQAGQDQETPVVLLHG' A
#
# COMPACT_ATOMS: atom_id res chain seq x y z
N MET A 1 -37.61 -22.49 26.51
CA MET A 1 -37.24 -22.71 25.10
C MET A 1 -36.33 -21.56 24.63
N ASN A 2 -35.11 -21.43 25.17
CA ASN A 2 -34.33 -20.20 24.94
C ASN A 2 -32.81 -20.45 24.92
N ALA A 3 -32.34 -21.66 25.22
CA ALA A 3 -30.91 -21.99 25.29
C ALA A 3 -30.31 -22.24 23.89
N SER A 4 -31.06 -22.90 23.00
CA SER A 4 -30.61 -23.28 21.65
C SER A 4 -30.40 -22.07 20.72
N LEU A 5 -31.18 -20.99 20.88
CA LEU A 5 -31.00 -19.76 20.10
C LEU A 5 -29.73 -18.98 20.48
N ARG A 6 -29.29 -19.05 21.75
CA ARG A 6 -28.09 -18.35 22.22
C ARG A 6 -26.81 -18.99 21.69
N PHE A 7 -26.78 -20.32 21.59
CA PHE A 7 -25.63 -21.04 21.02
C PHE A 7 -25.44 -20.77 19.53
N MET A 8 -26.53 -20.61 18.76
CA MET A 8 -26.46 -20.33 17.32
C MET A 8 -25.91 -18.92 17.02
N GLN A 9 -26.18 -17.95 17.90
CA GLN A 9 -25.63 -16.58 17.78
C GLN A 9 -24.11 -16.54 18.01
N PHE A 10 -23.59 -17.33 18.95
CA PHE A 10 -22.14 -17.42 19.18
C PHE A 10 -21.40 -18.05 18.00
N ALA A 11 -22.01 -19.02 17.32
CA ALA A 11 -21.39 -19.67 16.17
C ALA A 11 -21.24 -18.74 14.95
N MET A 12 -22.22 -17.85 14.69
CA MET A 12 -22.09 -16.88 13.59
C MET A 12 -21.03 -15.81 13.85
N ALA A 13 -20.83 -15.37 15.09
CA ALA A 13 -19.84 -14.35 15.41
C ALA A 13 -18.39 -14.84 15.24
N ALA A 14 -18.14 -16.14 15.46
CA ALA A 14 -16.80 -16.73 15.32
C ALA A 14 -16.34 -16.85 13.85
N VAL A 15 -17.26 -17.03 12.90
CA VAL A 15 -16.93 -17.15 11.47
C VAL A 15 -16.57 -15.81 10.85
N LEU A 16 -17.13 -14.69 11.35
CA LEU A 16 -16.83 -13.35 10.83
C LEU A 16 -15.43 -12.82 11.21
N MET A 17 -14.77 -13.39 12.23
CA MET A 17 -13.41 -12.96 12.59
C MET A 17 -12.31 -13.49 11.65
N VAL A 18 -12.60 -14.48 10.81
CA VAL A 18 -11.60 -15.08 9.89
C VAL A 18 -11.56 -14.36 8.54
N LEU A 19 -12.63 -13.65 8.15
CA LEU A 19 -12.66 -12.83 6.93
C LEU A 19 -12.30 -11.38 7.22
N GLN A 20 -11.18 -11.15 7.91
CA GLN A 20 -10.56 -9.83 7.85
C GLN A 20 -9.79 -9.78 6.52
N PRO A 21 -10.23 -9.02 5.50
CA PRO A 21 -9.39 -8.77 4.35
C PRO A 21 -8.14 -8.09 4.91
N ALA A 22 -6.99 -8.74 4.76
CA ALA A 22 -5.72 -8.07 4.95
C ALA A 22 -5.71 -6.91 3.96
N ALA A 23 -5.99 -5.70 4.46
CA ALA A 23 -5.80 -4.48 3.73
C ALA A 23 -4.29 -4.38 3.53
N HIS A 24 -3.82 -4.97 2.44
CA HIS A 24 -2.48 -4.73 1.93
C HIS A 24 -2.51 -3.27 1.51
N ALA A 25 -2.14 -2.38 2.45
CA ALA A 25 -1.64 -1.09 2.05
C ALA A 25 -0.55 -1.40 1.02
N ALA A 26 -0.67 -0.82 -0.19
CA ALA A 26 0.37 -0.93 -1.19
C ALA A 26 1.66 -0.57 -0.47
N ASP A 27 2.55 -1.56 -0.33
CA ASP A 27 3.80 -1.39 0.38
C ASP A 27 4.46 -0.18 -0.24
N GLY A 28 4.83 0.80 0.58
CA GLY A 28 5.11 2.15 0.13
C GLY A 28 6.18 2.08 -0.94
N ASP A 29 5.77 2.11 -2.21
CA ASP A 29 6.61 2.41 -3.35
C ASP A 29 6.89 3.91 -3.21
N ALA A 30 7.70 4.17 -2.18
CA ALA A 30 7.82 5.44 -1.52
C ALA A 30 8.54 6.32 -2.52
N ILE A 31 7.89 7.43 -2.90
CA ILE A 31 8.53 8.42 -3.73
C ILE A 31 9.86 8.79 -3.07
N GLN A 32 10.96 8.43 -3.71
CA GLN A 32 12.30 8.63 -3.19
C GLN A 32 12.81 9.97 -3.71
N SER A 33 13.47 10.72 -2.82
CA SER A 33 14.15 11.95 -3.21
C SER A 33 15.61 11.65 -3.55
N HIS A 34 16.03 12.12 -4.72
CA HIS A 34 17.37 11.95 -5.22
C HIS A 34 17.99 13.30 -5.58
N THR A 35 19.31 13.30 -5.70
CA THR A 35 20.08 14.45 -6.17
C THR A 35 21.17 13.96 -7.12
N ALA A 36 21.34 14.65 -8.24
CA ALA A 36 22.36 14.34 -9.24
C ALA A 36 23.12 15.60 -9.67
N GLN A 37 24.43 15.48 -9.88
CA GLN A 37 25.22 16.53 -10.51
C GLN A 37 25.17 16.36 -12.02
N ILE A 38 24.56 17.31 -12.73
CA ILE A 38 24.42 17.32 -14.18
C ILE A 38 24.96 18.64 -14.72
N ASN A 39 25.98 18.60 -15.57
CA ASN A 39 26.54 19.79 -16.22
C ASN A 39 26.89 20.95 -15.26
N GLY A 40 27.37 20.62 -14.05
CA GLY A 40 27.72 21.62 -13.03
C GLY A 40 26.53 22.13 -12.20
N VAL A 41 25.31 21.63 -12.43
CA VAL A 41 24.10 21.97 -11.67
C VAL A 41 23.67 20.79 -10.81
N THR A 42 23.18 21.08 -9.61
CA THR A 42 22.55 20.11 -8.72
C THR A 42 21.07 19.94 -9.09
N LEU A 43 20.71 18.79 -9.66
CA LEU A 43 19.34 18.42 -9.99
C LEU A 43 18.72 17.66 -8.82
N HIS A 44 17.64 18.19 -8.26
CA HIS A 44 16.79 17.49 -7.30
C HIS A 44 15.60 16.88 -8.04
N TYR A 45 15.32 15.60 -7.81
CA TYR A 45 14.20 14.91 -8.46
C TYR A 45 13.59 13.85 -7.55
N LEU A 46 12.38 13.44 -7.92
CA LEU A 46 11.61 12.40 -7.25
C LEU A 46 11.51 11.19 -8.17
N GLN A 47 11.73 10.00 -7.63
CA GLN A 47 11.56 8.73 -8.35
C GLN A 47 10.50 7.90 -7.64
N ALA A 48 9.65 7.24 -8.41
CA ALA A 48 8.68 6.27 -7.94
C ALA A 48 8.66 5.06 -8.87
N GLY A 49 8.25 3.91 -8.36
CA GLY A 49 8.26 2.65 -9.09
C GLY A 49 9.60 1.92 -9.03
N GLN A 50 9.63 0.72 -9.61
CA GLN A 50 10.76 -0.20 -9.55
C GLN A 50 11.73 0.00 -10.73
N ASP A 51 13.02 -0.23 -10.49
CA ASP A 51 14.13 0.13 -11.39
C ASP A 51 14.16 -0.61 -12.75
N GLN A 52 13.20 -1.47 -13.04
CA GLN A 52 13.22 -2.38 -14.22
C GLN A 52 12.13 -2.11 -15.26
N GLU A 53 11.35 -1.04 -15.09
CA GLU A 53 10.33 -0.61 -16.06
C GLU A 53 10.84 0.53 -16.96
N THR A 54 10.13 0.80 -18.07
CA THR A 54 10.43 1.94 -18.95
C THR A 54 10.19 3.26 -18.18
N PRO A 55 11.21 4.12 -18.00
CA PRO A 55 11.06 5.33 -17.21
C PRO A 55 10.21 6.38 -17.92
N VAL A 56 9.40 7.11 -17.15
CA VAL A 56 8.66 8.30 -17.60
C VAL A 56 9.22 9.52 -16.87
N VAL A 57 9.55 10.57 -17.63
CA VAL A 57 10.08 11.82 -17.06
C VAL A 57 9.00 12.88 -17.02
N LEU A 58 8.67 13.36 -15.82
CA LEU A 58 7.73 14.47 -15.59
C LEU A 58 8.52 15.74 -15.28
N LEU A 59 8.38 16.76 -16.11
CA LEU A 59 8.99 18.07 -15.91
C LEU A 59 7.93 19.06 -15.44
N HIS A 60 8.17 19.69 -14.29
CA HIS A 60 7.31 20.78 -13.82
C HIS A 60 7.72 22.10 -14.48
N GLY A 61 6.74 22.96 -14.76
CA GLY A 61 6.96 24.33 -15.28
C GLY A 61 7.19 25.34 -14.17
#